data_AF-A0A858X2A0-F1
#
_entry.id   AF-A0A858X2A0-F1
#
_cell.length_a   1.000
_cell.length_b   1.000
_cell.length_c   1.000
_cell.angle_alpha   90.00
_cell.angle_beta   90.00
_cell.angle_gamma   90.00
#
_symmetry.space_group_name_H-M   'P 1'
#
loop_
_entity.id
_entity.type
_entity.pdbx_description
1 polymer ?
#
loop_
_entity_poly.entity_id
_entity_poly.type
_entity_poly.pdbx_seq_one_letter_code
_entity_poly.pdbx_strand_id
1 'polypeptide(L)'
;MTAAFAFLLLTSAAHAATKVAVFDFELLDTSTEADIRGPKPDEVRRLALITEDVRKRLREAGYELVDLAPQKAKIDDASPFRNCNSCELPIARAAGADIEVIGLVQKVSNLILNINFQLRDVATGAVLRAGSADIRNNTDESWTRGISYLVRNRLLDPPLTGKAAAKAAP
;
A
#
# COMPACT_ATOMS: atom_id res chain seq x y z
N MET A 1 33.92 -53.14 2.95
CA MET A 1 33.18 -52.27 2.00
C MET A 1 32.41 -51.25 2.81
N THR A 2 32.97 -50.07 3.03
CA THR A 2 32.34 -48.95 3.74
C THR A 2 31.83 -47.96 2.71
N ALA A 3 30.51 -47.87 2.54
CA ALA A 3 29.87 -46.90 1.66
C ALA A 3 29.79 -45.55 2.38
N ALA A 4 30.47 -44.53 1.84
CA ALA A 4 30.37 -43.16 2.31
C ALA A 4 29.13 -42.49 1.69
N PHE A 5 28.16 -42.12 2.53
CA PHE A 5 27.00 -41.32 2.13
C PHE A 5 27.40 -39.85 2.10
N ALA A 6 27.44 -39.25 0.90
CA ALA A 6 27.64 -37.82 0.72
C ALA A 6 26.31 -37.08 0.99
N PHE A 7 26.27 -36.29 2.06
CA PHE A 7 25.14 -35.44 2.40
C PHE A 7 25.25 -34.14 1.57
N LEU A 8 24.41 -34.00 0.53
CA LEU A 8 24.30 -32.76 -0.23
C LEU A 8 23.54 -31.74 0.63
N LEU A 9 24.24 -30.74 1.16
CA LEU A 9 23.63 -29.60 1.84
C LEU A 9 22.97 -28.69 0.79
N LEU A 10 21.65 -28.78 0.66
CA LEU A 10 20.84 -27.79 -0.05
C LEU A 10 20.81 -26.50 0.78
N THR A 11 21.73 -25.58 0.50
CA THR A 11 21.65 -24.20 0.98
C THR A 11 20.42 -23.54 0.34
N SER A 12 19.33 -23.40 1.10
CA SER A 12 18.24 -22.52 0.70
C SER A 12 18.75 -21.09 0.70
N ALA A 13 18.82 -20.45 -0.47
CA ALA A 13 19.06 -19.02 -0.54
C ALA A 13 17.87 -18.32 0.14
N ALA A 14 18.11 -17.68 1.29
CA ALA A 14 17.12 -16.85 1.93
C ALA A 14 16.86 -15.64 1.02
N HIS A 15 15.80 -15.68 0.23
CA HIS A 15 15.34 -14.52 -0.53
C HIS A 15 14.96 -13.42 0.48
N ALA A 16 15.64 -12.28 0.41
CA ALA A 16 15.33 -11.15 1.28
C ALA A 16 13.91 -10.64 0.96
N ALA A 17 13.10 -10.40 1.98
CA ALA A 17 11.75 -9.87 1.80
C ALA A 17 11.79 -8.51 1.06
N THR A 18 10.78 -8.26 0.22
CA THR A 18 10.62 -6.97 -0.46
C THR A 18 10.15 -5.94 0.56
N LYS A 19 10.88 -4.82 0.67
CA LYS A 19 10.57 -3.74 1.61
C LYS A 19 9.53 -2.81 1.04
N VAL A 20 8.46 -2.54 1.79
CA VAL A 20 7.34 -1.70 1.34
C VAL A 20 7.08 -0.55 2.30
N ALA A 21 7.00 0.67 1.75
CA ALA A 21 6.42 1.83 2.41
C ALA A 21 4.92 1.86 2.12
N VAL A 22 4.07 1.85 3.16
CA VAL A 22 2.62 2.04 3.01
C VAL A 22 2.25 3.32 3.71
N PHE A 23 1.99 4.36 2.92
CA PHE A 23 1.54 5.64 3.43
C PHE A 23 0.06 5.57 3.83
N ASP A 24 -0.36 6.48 4.69
CA ASP A 24 -1.77 6.58 5.09
C ASP A 24 -2.63 6.95 3.88
N PHE A 25 -3.79 6.30 3.74
CA PHE A 25 -4.73 6.63 2.68
C PHE A 25 -5.29 8.04 2.90
N GLU A 26 -5.41 8.78 1.80
CA GLU A 26 -5.94 10.14 1.82
C GLU A 26 -7.44 10.15 1.51
N LEU A 27 -8.13 11.20 1.94
CA LEU A 27 -9.49 11.50 1.50
C LEU A 27 -9.50 12.75 0.62
N LEU A 28 -10.08 12.61 -0.56
CA LEU A 28 -10.53 13.71 -1.39
C LEU A 28 -12.06 13.76 -1.33
N ASP A 29 -12.59 14.66 -0.51
CA ASP A 29 -14.03 14.88 -0.40
C ASP A 29 -14.44 16.06 -1.30
N THR A 30 -15.21 15.77 -2.34
CA THR A 30 -15.81 16.77 -3.24
C THR A 30 -17.33 16.85 -3.09
N SER A 31 -17.88 16.26 -2.02
CA SER A 31 -19.32 15.96 -1.91
C SER A 31 -20.21 17.09 -1.40
N THR A 32 -19.69 18.27 -1.06
CA THR A 32 -20.42 19.31 -0.30
C THR A 32 -20.98 18.85 1.06
N GLU A 33 -20.76 17.59 1.46
CA GLU A 33 -21.19 16.97 2.71
C GLU A 33 -20.05 16.87 3.75
N ALA A 34 -18.90 17.47 3.45
CA ALA A 34 -17.76 17.57 4.36
C ALA A 34 -18.10 18.47 5.57
N ASP A 35 -17.50 18.20 6.73
CA ASP A 35 -17.61 19.11 7.88
C ASP A 35 -16.74 20.35 7.64
N ILE A 36 -17.13 21.50 8.19
CA ILE A 36 -16.34 22.74 8.10
C ILE A 36 -14.93 22.58 8.70
N ARG A 37 -14.74 21.60 9.59
CA ARG A 37 -13.47 21.26 10.23
C ARG A 37 -12.66 20.21 9.46
N GLY A 38 -13.13 19.76 8.30
CA GLY A 38 -12.47 18.74 7.48
C GLY A 38 -13.21 17.40 7.44
N PRO A 39 -12.50 16.28 7.17
CA PRO A 39 -13.08 14.94 7.15
C PRO A 39 -13.81 14.60 8.45
N LYS A 40 -14.90 13.85 8.35
CA LYS A 40 -15.65 13.44 9.53
C LYS A 40 -14.83 12.45 10.38
N PRO A 41 -15.00 12.42 11.72
CA PRO A 41 -14.24 11.51 12.57
C PRO A 41 -14.33 10.03 12.18
N ASP A 42 -15.48 9.60 11.64
CA ASP A 42 -15.66 8.25 11.12
C ASP A 42 -14.92 8.00 9.82
N GLU A 43 -14.80 8.99 8.93
CA GLU A 43 -14.00 8.90 7.71
C GLU A 43 -12.51 8.82 8.05
N VAL A 44 -12.03 9.64 8.99
CA VAL A 44 -10.64 9.56 9.49
C VAL A 44 -10.35 8.17 10.07
N ARG A 45 -11.28 7.63 10.89
CA ARG A 45 -11.17 6.27 11.42
C ARG A 45 -11.12 5.24 10.29
N ARG A 46 -11.98 5.35 9.27
CA ARG A 46 -12.00 4.40 8.15
C ARG A 46 -10.72 4.43 7.33
N LEU A 47 -10.14 5.60 7.07
CA LEU A 47 -8.83 5.71 6.38
C LEU A 47 -7.74 4.95 7.15
N ALA A 48 -7.68 5.14 8.47
CA ALA A 48 -6.73 4.40 9.32
C ALA A 48 -6.98 2.89 9.26
N LEU A 49 -8.25 2.45 9.35
CA LEU A 49 -8.61 1.04 9.28
C LEU A 49 -8.23 0.38 7.95
N ILE A 50 -8.54 1.00 6.81
CA ILE A 50 -8.19 0.42 5.50
C ILE A 50 -6.68 0.43 5.26
N THR A 51 -5.97 1.44 5.76
CA THR A 51 -4.50 1.51 5.68
C THR A 51 -3.88 0.37 6.49
N GLU A 52 -4.33 0.14 7.72
CA GLU A 52 -3.85 -0.97 8.55
C GLU A 52 -4.21 -2.34 7.96
N ASP A 53 -5.38 -2.51 7.34
CA ASP A 53 -5.72 -3.75 6.63
C ASP A 53 -4.75 -4.02 5.48
N VAL A 54 -4.38 -3.01 4.69
CA VAL A 54 -3.38 -3.13 3.63
C VAL A 54 -2.01 -3.52 4.22
N ARG A 55 -1.55 -2.83 5.27
CA ARG A 55 -0.29 -3.13 5.96
C ARG A 55 -0.27 -4.58 6.48
N LYS A 56 -1.36 -5.02 7.11
CA LYS A 56 -1.52 -6.38 7.64
C LYS A 56 -1.43 -7.42 6.52
N ARG A 57 -2.19 -7.24 5.44
CA ARG A 57 -2.23 -8.20 4.31
C ARG A 57 -0.89 -8.27 3.57
N LEU A 58 -0.16 -7.17 3.47
CA LEU A 58 1.20 -7.16 2.94
C LEU A 58 2.18 -7.95 3.83
N ARG A 59 2.11 -7.78 5.16
CA ARG A 59 2.92 -8.62 6.08
C ARG A 59 2.59 -10.10 5.92
N GLU A 60 1.30 -10.45 5.87
CA GLU A 60 0.83 -11.83 5.67
C GLU A 60 1.29 -12.42 4.32
N ALA A 61 1.47 -11.57 3.30
CA ALA A 61 1.98 -11.96 2.00
C ALA A 61 3.52 -11.99 1.91
N GLY A 62 4.24 -11.74 3.01
CA GLY A 62 5.71 -11.86 3.08
C GLY A 62 6.49 -10.58 2.79
N TYR A 63 5.84 -9.41 2.76
CA TYR A 63 6.53 -8.12 2.60
C TYR A 63 7.03 -7.60 3.95
N GLU A 64 8.16 -6.90 3.93
CA GLU A 64 8.72 -6.21 5.09
C GLU A 64 8.26 -4.74 5.09
N LEU A 65 7.50 -4.33 6.10
CA LEU A 65 7.02 -2.96 6.22
C LEU A 65 8.12 -2.07 6.79
N VAL A 66 8.50 -1.01 6.08
CA VAL A 66 9.49 -0.04 6.59
C VAL A 66 8.86 0.87 7.64
N ASP A 67 9.67 1.32 8.60
CA ASP A 67 9.25 2.33 9.57
C ASP A 67 9.28 3.73 8.95
N LEU A 68 8.11 4.38 8.90
CA LEU A 68 7.94 5.73 8.38
C LEU A 68 7.96 6.80 9.48
N ALA A 69 7.96 6.43 10.78
CA ALA A 69 7.97 7.38 11.87
C ALA A 69 9.13 8.41 11.80
N PRO A 70 10.37 8.03 11.41
CA PRO A 70 11.46 8.99 11.23
C PRO A 70 11.23 10.01 10.11
N GLN A 71 10.31 9.74 9.18
CA GLN A 71 9.98 10.62 8.07
C GLN A 71 8.70 11.43 8.30
N LYS A 72 8.07 11.35 9.48
CA LYS A 72 6.76 11.96 9.75
C LYS A 72 6.65 13.43 9.33
N ALA A 73 7.63 14.27 9.70
CA ALA A 73 7.59 15.68 9.35
C ALA A 73 7.57 15.91 7.83
N LYS A 74 8.34 15.14 7.06
CA LYS A 74 8.35 15.22 5.59
C LYS A 74 7.03 14.74 4.99
N ILE A 75 6.43 13.69 5.57
CA ILE A 75 5.12 13.18 5.15
C ILE A 75 4.06 14.25 5.37
N ASP A 76 4.04 14.88 6.54
CA ASP A 76 3.10 15.94 6.88
C ASP A 76 3.26 17.15 5.94
N ASP A 77 4.50 17.57 5.62
CA ASP A 77 4.78 18.69 4.71
C ASP A 77 4.41 18.39 3.24
N ALA A 78 4.59 17.14 2.82
CA ALA A 78 4.31 16.67 1.46
C ALA A 78 2.81 16.37 1.25
N SER A 79 2.06 16.16 2.33
CA SER A 79 0.65 15.82 2.27
C SER A 79 -0.20 17.03 1.88
N PRO A 80 -1.23 16.85 1.04
CA PRO A 80 -1.60 15.58 0.42
C PRO A 80 -0.80 15.27 -0.85
N PHE A 81 -0.37 14.02 -1.00
CA PHE A 81 0.45 13.54 -2.11
C PHE A 81 -0.21 13.70 -3.48
N ARG A 82 -1.54 13.69 -3.54
CA ARG A 82 -2.27 13.94 -4.79
C ARG A 82 -1.95 15.30 -5.43
N ASN A 83 -1.37 16.25 -4.69
CA ASN A 83 -1.10 17.61 -5.17
C ASN A 83 0.38 17.87 -5.51
N CYS A 84 1.27 16.90 -5.33
CA CYS A 84 2.72 17.17 -5.31
C CYS A 84 3.55 16.43 -6.37
N ASN A 85 2.92 15.72 -7.31
CA ASN A 85 3.60 14.99 -8.40
C ASN A 85 4.69 14.01 -7.91
N SER A 86 4.29 13.04 -7.10
CA SER A 86 5.16 11.98 -6.59
C SER A 86 6.23 12.40 -5.58
N CYS A 87 5.93 13.39 -4.73
CA CYS A 87 6.82 13.85 -3.66
C CYS A 87 7.02 12.81 -2.54
N GLU A 88 6.18 11.78 -2.48
CA GLU A 88 6.28 10.65 -1.56
C GLU A 88 7.45 9.69 -1.89
N LEU A 89 7.85 9.59 -3.17
CA LEU A 89 8.91 8.67 -3.61
C LEU A 89 10.26 8.92 -2.92
N PRO A 90 10.77 10.16 -2.83
CA PRO A 90 11.95 10.47 -2.04
C PRO A 90 11.82 10.06 -0.57
N ILE A 91 10.62 10.13 0.00
CA ILE A 91 10.35 9.76 1.39
C ILE A 91 10.44 8.24 1.55
N ALA A 92 9.79 7.48 0.67
CA ALA A 92 9.86 6.02 0.64
C ALA A 92 11.31 5.54 0.45
N ARG A 93 12.07 6.21 -0.43
CA ARG A 93 13.49 5.93 -0.66
C ARG A 93 14.33 6.19 0.58
N ALA A 94 14.11 7.32 1.26
CA ALA A 94 14.81 7.66 2.50
C ALA A 94 14.49 6.67 3.64
N ALA A 95 13.29 6.07 3.63
CA ALA A 95 12.90 5.00 4.54
C ALA A 95 13.46 3.62 4.15
N GLY A 96 14.15 3.50 3.01
CA GLY A 96 14.76 2.25 2.55
C GLY A 96 13.77 1.25 1.95
N ALA A 97 12.64 1.71 1.42
CA ALA A 97 11.68 0.85 0.75
C ALA A 97 12.11 0.50 -0.69
N ASP A 98 11.78 -0.72 -1.13
CA ASP A 98 11.93 -1.17 -2.51
C ASP A 98 10.71 -0.73 -3.35
N ILE A 99 9.53 -0.79 -2.74
CA ILE A 99 8.24 -0.37 -3.32
C ILE A 99 7.47 0.53 -2.36
N GLU A 100 6.56 1.34 -2.88
CA GLU A 100 5.63 2.12 -2.08
C GLU A 100 4.18 1.79 -2.45
N VAL A 101 3.28 2.01 -1.50
CA VAL A 101 1.84 2.00 -1.70
C VAL A 101 1.27 3.33 -1.21
N ILE A 102 0.59 4.02 -2.12
CA ILE A 102 -0.27 5.17 -1.81
C ILE A 102 -1.72 4.83 -2.11
N GLY A 103 -2.63 5.46 -1.38
CA GLY A 103 -4.06 5.25 -1.55
C GLY A 103 -4.86 6.54 -1.43
N LEU A 104 -5.94 6.63 -2.20
CA LEU A 104 -6.84 7.77 -2.20
C LEU A 104 -8.29 7.28 -2.21
N VAL A 105 -9.05 7.68 -1.20
CA VAL A 105 -10.51 7.59 -1.21
C VAL A 105 -11.06 8.89 -1.77
N GLN A 106 -11.76 8.81 -2.89
CA GLN A 106 -12.50 9.92 -3.45
C GLN A 106 -13.98 9.80 -3.06
N LYS A 107 -14.51 10.81 -2.39
CA LYS A 107 -15.92 10.88 -1.98
C LYS A 107 -16.63 11.95 -2.79
N VAL A 108 -17.54 11.52 -3.65
CA VAL A 108 -18.41 12.41 -4.43
C VAL A 108 -19.76 12.60 -3.73
N SER A 109 -20.21 11.59 -2.97
CA SER A 109 -21.32 11.70 -2.02
C SER A 109 -21.26 10.59 -0.98
N ASN A 110 -22.09 10.64 0.04
CA ASN A 110 -22.29 9.52 0.97
C ASN A 110 -22.81 8.24 0.27
N LEU A 111 -23.32 8.34 -0.97
CA LEU A 111 -23.75 7.19 -1.76
C LEU A 111 -22.64 6.67 -2.70
N ILE A 112 -21.74 7.54 -3.19
CA ILE A 112 -20.77 7.20 -4.25
C ILE A 112 -19.36 7.61 -3.81
N LEU A 113 -18.53 6.59 -3.59
CA LEU A 113 -17.11 6.76 -3.29
C LEU A 113 -16.30 5.79 -4.15
N ASN A 114 -15.03 6.11 -4.35
CA ASN A 114 -14.08 5.26 -5.03
C ASN A 114 -12.80 5.16 -4.19
N ILE A 115 -12.29 3.94 -4.02
CA ILE A 115 -10.99 3.69 -3.39
C ILE A 115 -9.98 3.38 -4.48
N ASN A 116 -8.89 4.15 -4.54
CA ASN A 116 -7.78 3.95 -5.46
C ASN A 116 -6.51 3.60 -4.70
N PHE A 117 -5.63 2.84 -5.34
CA PHE A 117 -4.25 2.69 -4.89
C PHE A 117 -3.29 2.64 -6.06
N GLN A 118 -2.03 2.94 -5.77
CA GLN A 118 -0.90 2.65 -6.64
C GLN A 118 0.18 1.93 -5.84
N LEU A 119 0.78 0.91 -6.44
CA LEU A 119 2.00 0.25 -5.98
C LEU A 119 3.10 0.58 -6.97
N ARG A 120 4.19 1.18 -6.49
CA ARG A 120 5.25 1.72 -7.35
C ARG A 120 6.63 1.23 -6.95
N ASP A 121 7.49 1.07 -7.94
CA ASP A 121 8.91 0.85 -7.74
C ASP A 121 9.56 2.15 -7.25
N VAL A 122 10.14 2.15 -6.05
CA VAL A 122 10.67 3.37 -5.42
C VAL A 122 11.87 3.91 -6.19
N ALA A 123 12.65 3.03 -6.82
CA ALA A 123 13.87 3.40 -7.52
C ALA A 123 13.59 4.19 -8.81
N THR A 124 12.59 3.76 -9.57
CA THR A 124 12.24 4.28 -10.90
C THR A 124 10.98 5.15 -10.91
N GLY A 125 10.14 5.03 -9.90
CA GLY A 125 8.80 5.63 -9.84
C GLY A 125 7.77 4.95 -10.73
N ALA A 126 8.12 3.83 -11.38
CA ALA A 126 7.22 3.10 -12.26
C ALA A 126 6.04 2.51 -11.48
N VAL A 127 4.82 2.68 -12.00
CA VAL A 127 3.62 2.02 -11.47
C VAL A 127 3.68 0.55 -11.82
N LEU A 128 3.86 -0.29 -10.81
CA LEU A 128 3.86 -1.74 -10.96
C LEU A 128 2.44 -2.29 -10.93
N ARG A 129 1.58 -1.68 -10.10
CA ARG A 129 0.15 -1.98 -10.03
C ARG A 129 -0.64 -0.73 -9.69
N ALA A 130 -1.87 -0.69 -10.18
CA ALA A 130 -2.86 0.25 -9.72
C ALA A 130 -4.22 -0.44 -9.70
N GLY A 131 -5.13 0.08 -8.89
CA GLY A 131 -6.47 -0.45 -8.82
C GLY A 131 -7.44 0.59 -8.30
N SER A 132 -8.69 0.41 -8.68
CA SER A 132 -9.79 1.28 -8.32
C SER A 132 -11.02 0.43 -8.03
N ALA A 133 -11.76 0.77 -6.99
CA ALA A 133 -13.00 0.10 -6.63
C ALA A 133 -14.06 1.13 -6.24
N ASP A 134 -15.14 1.17 -7.01
CA ASP A 134 -16.34 1.92 -6.64
C ASP A 134 -17.07 1.21 -5.52
N ILE A 135 -17.38 1.96 -4.47
CA ILE A 135 -18.20 1.50 -3.36
C ILE A 135 -19.47 2.32 -3.28
N ARG A 136 -20.55 1.66 -2.87
CA ARG A 136 -21.84 2.29 -2.61
C ARG A 136 -22.04 2.41 -1.10
N ASN A 137 -22.57 3.55 -0.68
CA ASN A 137 -22.69 3.99 0.72
C ASN A 137 -21.35 4.32 1.39
N ASN A 138 -21.39 5.20 2.40
CA ASN A 138 -20.26 5.61 3.22
C ASN A 138 -20.32 4.92 4.60
N THR A 139 -20.06 3.61 4.63
CA THR A 139 -20.12 2.80 5.86
C THR A 139 -18.83 2.03 6.07
N ASP A 140 -18.62 1.56 7.30
CA ASP A 140 -17.44 0.76 7.65
C ASP A 140 -17.39 -0.53 6.80
N GLU A 141 -18.55 -1.14 6.51
CA GLU A 141 -18.66 -2.32 5.65
C GLU A 141 -18.27 -2.02 4.20
N SER A 142 -18.78 -0.93 3.61
CA SER A 142 -18.52 -0.63 2.19
C SER A 142 -17.03 -0.36 1.95
N TRP A 143 -16.38 0.37 2.85
CA TRP A 143 -14.94 0.64 2.80
C TRP A 143 -14.11 -0.64 2.97
N THR A 144 -14.43 -1.45 3.98
CA THR A 144 -13.70 -2.70 4.27
C THR A 144 -13.82 -3.70 3.11
N ARG A 145 -15.01 -3.83 2.52
CA ARG A 145 -15.22 -4.69 1.35
C ARG A 145 -14.47 -4.16 0.11
N GLY A 146 -14.48 -2.85 -0.11
CA GLY A 146 -13.76 -2.21 -1.20
C GLY A 146 -12.27 -2.47 -1.13
N ILE A 147 -11.63 -2.21 0.02
CA ILE A 147 -10.18 -2.44 0.17
C ILE A 147 -9.82 -3.93 0.09
N SER A 148 -10.63 -4.81 0.69
CA SER A 148 -10.44 -6.26 0.63
C SER A 148 -10.52 -6.80 -0.80
N TYR A 149 -11.40 -6.24 -1.64
CA TYR A 149 -11.44 -6.54 -3.07
C TYR A 149 -10.16 -6.10 -3.78
N LEU A 150 -9.72 -4.86 -3.57
CA LEU A 150 -8.50 -4.33 -4.20
C LEU A 150 -7.26 -5.10 -3.81
N VAL A 151 -7.12 -5.45 -2.53
CA VAL A 151 -5.92 -6.16 -2.08
C VAL A 151 -5.85 -7.54 -2.71
N ARG A 152 -6.95 -8.31 -2.71
CA ARG A 152 -6.98 -9.68 -3.25
C ARG A 152 -6.83 -9.74 -4.76
N ASN A 153 -7.54 -8.86 -5.49
CA ASN A 153 -7.68 -9.01 -6.94
C ASN A 153 -6.77 -8.07 -7.74
N ARG A 154 -6.05 -7.16 -7.08
CA ARG A 154 -5.18 -6.19 -7.75
C ARG A 154 -3.81 -6.12 -7.08
N LEU A 155 -3.74 -5.75 -5.81
CA LEU A 155 -2.49 -5.45 -5.11
C LEU A 155 -1.60 -6.69 -4.95
N LEU A 156 -2.18 -7.83 -4.55
CA LEU A 156 -1.47 -9.09 -4.32
C LEU A 156 -1.68 -10.14 -5.44
N ASP A 157 -2.30 -9.77 -6.56
CA ASP A 157 -2.65 -10.70 -7.65
C ASP A 157 -1.40 -11.15 -8.44
N PRO A 158 -0.91 -12.39 -8.36
CA PRO A 158 0.38 -12.78 -8.96
C PRO A 158 0.38 -12.78 -10.51
N PRO A 159 1.55 -12.63 -11.17
CA PRO A 159 2.87 -12.28 -10.62
C PRO A 159 3.07 -10.75 -10.56
N LEU A 160 3.86 -10.27 -9.59
CA LEU A 160 4.40 -8.91 -9.66
C LEU A 160 5.29 -8.79 -10.90
N THR A 161 5.19 -7.67 -11.62
CA THR A 161 6.09 -7.34 -12.73
C THR A 161 6.95 -6.14 -12.32
N GLY A 162 8.21 -6.08 -12.78
CA GLY A 162 9.18 -5.02 -12.42
C GLY A 162 10.40 -5.51 -11.64
N LYS A 163 11.41 -4.63 -11.40
CA LYS A 163 12.67 -5.02 -10.72
C LYS A 163 12.45 -5.52 -9.29
N ALA A 164 11.49 -4.96 -8.55
CA ALA A 164 11.08 -5.47 -7.24
C ALA A 164 10.49 -6.90 -7.30
N ALA A 165 9.90 -7.31 -8.43
CA ALA A 165 9.43 -8.68 -8.62
C ALA A 165 10.56 -9.70 -8.70
N ALA A 166 11.76 -9.30 -9.13
CA ALA A 166 12.93 -10.19 -9.18
C ALA A 166 13.43 -10.59 -7.78
N LYS A 167 13.01 -9.88 -6.73
CA LYS A 167 13.28 -10.21 -5.31
C LYS A 167 12.12 -11.00 -4.67
N ALA A 168 10.95 -11.02 -5.30
CA ALA A 168 9.73 -11.67 -4.80
C ALA A 168 9.41 -13.02 -5.48
N ALA A 169 10.16 -13.40 -6.52
CA ALA A 169 10.06 -14.71 -7.16
C ALA A 169 10.85 -15.77 -6.37
N PRO A 170 10.32 -17.00 -6.21
CA PRO A 170 11.05 -18.10 -5.56
C PRO A 170 12.32 -18.49 -6.31
#